data_AF-A0A8X6YN27-F1
#
_entry.id   AF-A0A8X6YN27-F1
#
_cell.length_a   1.000
_cell.length_b   1.000
_cell.length_c   1.000
_cell.angle_alpha   90.00
_cell.angle_beta   90.00
_cell.angle_gamma   90.00
#
_symmetry.space_group_name_H-M   'P 1'
#
loop_
_entity.id
_entity.type
_entity.pdbx_description
1 polymer ?
#
loop_
_entity_poly.entity_id
_entity_poly.type
_entity_poly.pdbx_seq_one_letter_code
_entity_poly.pdbx_strand_id
1 'polypeptide(L)'
;MKEDFLHRERRNNLTENIKYCDALFKNTLLILEDKIISITGNKLALNGLPEPVHDQPELTSKEVLKETSYNVQAFRAYMAANIPKTYSRSAAGLYSHHWNDRK
;
A
#
# COMPACT_ATOMS: atom_id res chain seq x y z
N MET A 1 26.06 -24.52 -0.01
CA MET A 1 24.86 -24.96 0.75
C MET A 1 24.11 -23.71 1.17
N LYS A 2 22.85 -23.49 0.75
CA LYS A 2 22.06 -22.35 1.25
C LYS A 2 21.57 -22.71 2.65
N GLU A 3 21.79 -21.80 3.59
CA GLU A 3 21.34 -21.97 4.96
C GLU A 3 19.82 -21.87 5.06
N ASP A 4 19.18 -22.72 5.88
CA ASP A 4 17.75 -22.61 6.18
C ASP A 4 17.48 -21.63 7.33
N PHE A 5 16.21 -21.23 7.48
CA PHE A 5 15.83 -20.22 8.46
C PHE A 5 16.07 -20.67 9.91
N LEU A 6 15.83 -21.94 10.24
CA LEU A 6 16.02 -22.46 11.59
C LEU A 6 17.50 -22.47 11.98
N HIS A 7 18.37 -22.86 11.06
CA HIS A 7 19.82 -22.80 11.24
C HIS A 7 20.32 -21.38 11.43
N ARG A 8 19.78 -20.41 10.67
CA ARG A 8 20.08 -18.99 10.85
C ARG A 8 19.69 -18.49 12.24
N GLU A 9 18.47 -18.79 12.67
CA GLU A 9 17.98 -18.35 13.98
C GLU A 9 18.77 -18.99 15.13
N ARG A 10 19.16 -20.26 15.03
CA ARG A 10 20.03 -20.93 16.01
C ARG A 10 21.42 -20.31 16.09
N ARG A 11 21.99 -19.87 14.96
CA ARG A 11 23.28 -19.16 14.97
C ARG A 11 23.17 -17.77 15.59
N ASN A 12 22.06 -17.07 15.38
CA ASN A 12 21.84 -15.76 15.97
C ASN A 12 21.57 -15.83 17.47
N ASN A 13 20.97 -16.92 17.96
CA ASN A 13 20.58 -17.11 19.35
C ASN A 13 21.30 -18.32 19.98
N LEU A 14 22.61 -18.19 20.17
CA LEU A 14 23.50 -19.27 20.64
C LEU A 14 23.16 -19.83 22.03
N THR A 15 22.41 -19.08 22.84
CA THR A 15 22.04 -19.45 24.22
C THR A 15 20.70 -20.17 24.33
N GLU A 16 19.81 -20.03 23.34
CA GLU A 16 18.50 -20.68 23.36
C GLU A 16 18.47 -21.88 22.42
N ASN A 17 17.99 -23.02 22.92
CA ASN A 17 17.72 -24.18 22.08
C ASN A 17 16.46 -23.94 21.26
N ILE A 18 16.59 -23.19 20.16
CA ILE A 18 15.49 -22.89 19.25
C ILE A 18 15.05 -24.18 18.56
N LYS A 19 13.84 -24.60 18.91
CA LYS A 19 13.11 -25.70 18.26
C LYS A 19 12.14 -25.14 17.23
N TYR A 20 11.66 -26.01 16.35
CA TYR A 20 10.54 -25.67 15.50
C TYR A 20 9.33 -25.32 16.37
N CYS A 21 8.73 -24.16 16.10
CA CYS A 21 7.52 -23.68 16.76
C CYS A 21 6.69 -22.87 15.76
N ASP A 22 5.40 -22.68 16.08
CA ASP A 22 4.47 -21.98 15.19
C ASP A 22 4.91 -20.53 14.91
N ALA A 23 5.57 -19.87 15.88
CA ALA A 23 6.12 -18.54 15.69
C ALA A 23 7.24 -18.51 14.63
N LEU A 24 8.10 -19.53 14.63
CA LEU A 24 9.15 -19.66 13.61
C LEU A 24 8.53 -19.93 12.24
N PHE A 25 7.51 -20.78 12.17
CA PHE A 25 6.80 -21.06 10.93
C PHE A 25 6.11 -19.79 10.38
N LYS A 26 5.41 -19.04 11.24
CA LYS A 26 4.80 -17.75 10.88
C LYS A 26 5.83 -16.78 10.29
N ASN A 27 6.99 -16.63 10.95
CA ASN A 27 8.05 -15.75 10.47
C ASN A 27 8.62 -16.21 9.11
N THR A 28 8.75 -17.52 8.92
CA THR A 28 9.18 -18.06 7.62
C THR A 28 8.18 -17.79 6.51
N LEU A 29 6.88 -17.88 6.80
CA LEU A 29 5.81 -17.57 5.86
C LEU A 29 5.81 -16.10 5.44
N LEU A 30 6.03 -15.17 6.38
CA LEU A 30 6.15 -13.73 6.08
C LEU A 30 7.32 -13.45 5.13
N ILE A 31 8.51 -13.99 5.44
CA ILE A 31 9.71 -13.80 4.59
C ILE A 31 9.51 -14.44 3.21
N LEU A 32 8.80 -15.56 3.15
CA LEU A 32 8.47 -16.22 1.90
C LEU A 32 7.52 -15.34 1.07
N GLU A 33 6.50 -14.78 1.70
CA GLU A 33 5.54 -13.91 1.04
C GLU A 33 6.20 -12.66 0.47
N ASP A 34 7.05 -11.98 1.22
CA ASP A 34 7.80 -10.81 0.73
C ASP A 34 8.60 -11.14 -0.53
N LYS A 35 9.23 -12.32 -0.58
CA LYS A 35 9.97 -12.80 -1.75
C LYS A 35 9.06 -13.17 -2.92
N ILE A 36 7.92 -13.81 -2.66
CA ILE A 36 6.98 -14.15 -3.72
C ILE A 36 6.38 -12.88 -4.31
N ILE A 37 6.00 -11.91 -3.49
CA ILE A 37 5.52 -10.60 -3.93
C ILE A 37 6.62 -9.90 -4.74
N SER A 38 7.88 -9.92 -4.29
CA SER A 38 8.96 -9.26 -5.04
C SER A 38 9.21 -9.89 -6.43
N ILE A 39 8.95 -11.18 -6.59
CA ILE A 39 9.20 -11.91 -7.85
C ILE A 39 7.97 -11.88 -8.77
N THR A 40 6.78 -12.08 -8.21
CA THR A 40 5.55 -12.35 -8.98
C THR A 40 4.49 -11.26 -8.84
N GLY A 41 4.62 -10.38 -7.83
CA GLY A 41 3.57 -9.42 -7.46
C GLY A 41 2.33 -10.05 -6.83
N ASN A 42 2.31 -11.37 -6.68
CA ASN A 42 1.16 -12.12 -6.17
C ASN A 42 1.31 -12.44 -4.68
N LYS A 43 0.17 -12.53 -3.99
CA LYS A 43 0.12 -12.99 -2.61
C LYS A 43 0.51 -14.46 -2.48
N LEU A 44 0.98 -14.84 -1.30
CA LEU A 44 1.41 -16.21 -1.02
C LEU A 44 0.27 -17.24 -1.23
N ALA A 45 -0.98 -16.84 -0.90
CA ALA A 45 -2.18 -17.65 -1.07
C ALA A 45 -2.42 -18.14 -2.50
N LEU A 46 -2.08 -17.34 -3.51
CA LEU A 46 -2.23 -17.70 -4.92
C LEU A 46 -1.30 -18.82 -5.36
N ASN A 47 -0.27 -19.12 -4.55
CA ASN A 47 0.69 -20.19 -4.78
C ASN A 47 0.36 -21.46 -3.96
N GLY A 48 -0.86 -21.55 -3.38
CA GLY A 48 -1.32 -22.72 -2.64
C GLY A 48 -0.75 -22.86 -1.22
N LEU A 49 -0.19 -21.78 -0.68
CA LEU A 49 0.37 -21.72 0.67
C LEU A 49 -0.55 -20.95 1.62
N PRO A 50 -0.51 -21.24 2.93
CA PRO A 50 -1.31 -20.51 3.91
C PRO A 50 -0.92 -19.03 3.95
N GLU A 51 -1.92 -18.14 3.98
CA GLU A 51 -1.69 -16.69 4.07
C GLU A 51 -1.03 -16.36 5.42
N PRO A 52 0.07 -15.60 5.45
CA PRO A 52 0.73 -15.23 6.69
C PRO A 52 -0.16 -14.30 7.52
N VAL A 53 -0.17 -14.47 8.83
CA VAL A 53 -0.84 -13.53 9.73
C VAL A 53 0.08 -12.34 9.96
N HIS A 54 -0.25 -11.18 9.40
CA HIS A 54 0.47 -9.94 9.67
C HIS A 54 -0.03 -9.32 10.99
N ASP A 55 0.87 -9.19 11.97
CA ASP A 55 0.56 -8.48 13.22
C ASP A 55 0.55 -6.95 13.05
N GLN A 56 1.03 -6.46 11.90
CA GLN A 56 0.98 -5.06 11.53
C GLN A 56 -0.13 -4.83 10.50
N PRO A 57 -0.97 -3.81 10.67
CA PRO A 57 -1.80 -3.34 9.57
C PRO A 57 -0.87 -2.96 8.42
N GLU A 58 -1.15 -3.46 7.22
CA GLU A 58 -0.35 -3.20 6.02
C GLU A 58 0.08 -1.73 5.99
N LEU A 59 1.39 -1.48 5.86
CA LEU A 59 1.99 -0.13 5.76
C LEU A 59 1.45 0.71 4.59
N THR A 60 0.48 0.18 3.84
CA THR A 60 -0.34 0.84 2.82
C THR A 60 -0.95 2.16 3.30
N SER A 61 -1.07 2.42 4.60
CA SER A 61 -1.87 3.53 5.11
C SER A 61 -1.08 4.77 5.56
N LYS A 62 -0.03 5.20 4.85
CA LYS A 62 0.50 6.57 5.06
C LYS A 62 0.69 7.34 3.77
N GLU A 63 1.32 6.76 2.76
CA GLU A 63 1.46 7.38 1.45
C GLU A 63 0.11 7.44 0.73
N VAL A 64 -0.64 6.33 0.73
CA VAL A 64 -2.02 6.31 0.22
C VAL A 64 -2.90 7.29 1.00
N LEU A 65 -2.84 7.29 2.33
CA LEU A 65 -3.60 8.27 3.12
C LEU A 65 -3.19 9.71 2.80
N LYS A 66 -1.91 10.00 2.59
CA LYS A 66 -1.41 11.33 2.21
C LYS A 66 -1.91 11.74 0.83
N GLU A 67 -1.94 10.81 -0.13
CA GLU A 67 -2.43 11.05 -1.48
C GLU A 67 -3.96 11.23 -1.53
N THR A 68 -4.69 10.51 -0.69
CA THR A 68 -6.17 10.54 -0.67
C THR A 68 -6.76 11.52 0.35
N SER A 69 -5.97 12.08 1.27
CA SER A 69 -6.43 13.05 2.29
C SER A 69 -6.46 14.50 1.78
N TYR A 70 -6.98 14.73 0.58
CA TYR A 70 -7.17 16.09 0.08
C TYR A 70 -8.42 16.73 0.72
N ASN A 71 -8.30 17.98 1.18
CA ASN A 71 -9.42 18.72 1.73
C ASN A 71 -10.34 19.24 0.61
N VAL A 72 -11.37 18.44 0.30
CA VAL A 72 -12.38 18.73 -0.73
C VAL A 72 -13.08 20.07 -0.51
N GLN A 73 -13.34 20.46 0.74
CA GLN A 73 -14.04 21.71 1.06
C GLN A 73 -13.16 22.93 0.79
N ALA A 74 -11.88 22.89 1.18
CA ALA A 74 -10.93 23.94 0.86
C ALA A 74 -10.73 24.09 -0.66
N PHE A 75 -10.65 22.97 -1.38
CA PHE A 75 -10.55 22.97 -2.84
C PHE A 75 -11.80 23.56 -3.51
N ARG A 76 -13.00 23.17 -3.07
CA ARG A 76 -14.27 23.72 -3.59
C ARG A 76 -14.39 25.23 -3.31
N ALA A 77 -14.01 25.68 -2.13
CA ALA A 77 -14.02 27.11 -1.78
C ALA A 77 -13.04 27.90 -2.65
N TYR A 78 -11.82 27.37 -2.87
CA TYR A 78 -10.83 27.97 -3.76
C TYR A 78 -11.32 28.03 -5.21
N MET A 79 -11.93 26.95 -5.72
CA MET A 79 -12.53 26.93 -7.05
C MET A 79 -13.61 27.99 -7.17
N ALA A 80 -14.59 28.03 -6.26
CA ALA A 80 -15.67 29.02 -6.28
C ALA A 80 -15.17 30.47 -6.26
N ALA A 81 -14.07 30.74 -5.55
CA ALA A 81 -13.48 32.08 -5.47
C ALA A 81 -12.64 32.48 -6.69
N ASN A 82 -12.10 31.52 -7.45
CA ASN A 82 -11.14 31.79 -8.54
C ASN A 82 -11.67 31.48 -9.94
N ILE A 83 -12.60 30.54 -10.09
CA ILE A 83 -13.31 30.25 -11.35
C ILE A 83 -13.88 31.54 -11.96
N PRO A 84 -14.65 32.37 -11.24
CA PRO A 84 -15.16 33.62 -11.82
C PRO A 84 -14.06 34.57 -12.31
N LYS A 85 -12.87 34.53 -11.69
CA LYS A 85 -11.71 35.35 -12.04
C LYS A 85 -10.95 34.81 -13.26
N THR A 86 -10.99 33.50 -13.50
CA THR A 86 -10.39 32.88 -14.70
C THR A 86 -11.28 33.04 -15.92
N TYR A 87 -12.61 32.97 -15.75
CA TYR A 87 -13.56 33.26 -16.84
C TYR A 87 -13.57 34.74 -17.23
N SER A 88 -13.20 35.67 -16.34
CA SER A 88 -13.07 37.11 -16.64
C SER A 88 -11.98 37.43 -17.69
N ARG A 89 -10.94 36.59 -17.87
CA ARG A 89 -9.90 36.81 -18.89
C ARG A 89 -10.13 36.03 -20.19
N SER A 90 -10.96 34.99 -20.15
CA SER A 90 -11.26 34.12 -21.31
C SER A 90 -12.67 34.29 -21.89
N ALA A 91 -13.52 35.15 -21.31
CA ALA A 91 -14.85 35.47 -21.84
C ALA A 91 -14.82 36.40 -23.07
N ALA A 92 -13.74 36.39 -23.85
CA ALA A 92 -13.71 36.88 -25.22
C ALA A 92 -13.61 35.74 -26.26
N GLY A 93 -13.64 34.46 -25.84
CA GLY A 93 -13.17 33.37 -26.70
C GLY A 93 -14.05 32.11 -26.78
N LEU A 94 -13.90 31.16 -25.87
CA LEU A 94 -13.90 29.76 -26.34
C LEU A 94 -14.39 28.65 -25.38
N TYR A 95 -15.27 28.90 -24.42
CA TYR A 95 -15.80 27.79 -23.61
C TYR A 95 -17.31 27.88 -23.34
N SER A 96 -18.09 27.75 -24.41
CA SER A 96 -19.35 27.01 -24.34
C SER A 96 -19.02 25.60 -24.79
N HIS A 97 -19.03 24.61 -23.89
CA HIS A 97 -19.51 23.25 -24.16
C HIS A 97 -19.16 22.29 -23.01
N HIS A 98 -20.19 21.58 -22.55
CA HIS A 98 -20.15 20.26 -21.89
C HIS A 98 -19.61 20.15 -20.46
N TRP A 99 -20.40 20.60 -19.47
CA TRP A 99 -20.33 20.04 -18.11
C TRP A 99 -21.73 19.93 -17.48
N ASN A 100 -22.69 19.34 -18.19
CA ASN A 100 -24.01 19.07 -17.61
C ASN A 100 -24.74 17.90 -18.28
N ASP A 101 -24.05 16.78 -18.52
CA ASP A 101 -24.73 15.51 -18.81
C ASP A 101 -23.98 14.35 -18.17
N ARG A 102 -24.41 14.00 -16.96
CA ARG A 102 -24.39 12.64 -16.40
C ARG A 102 -25.25 12.65 -15.13
N LYS A 103 -26.56 12.45 -15.33
CA LYS A 103 -27.43 11.82 -14.35
C LYS A 103 -27.28 10.31 -14.45
#